data_AF-A0A450TDD9-F1
#
_entry.id   AF-A0A450TDD9-F1
#
_cell.length_a   1.000
_cell.length_b   1.000
_cell.length_c   1.000
_cell.angle_alpha   90.00
_cell.angle_beta   90.00
_cell.angle_gamma   90.00
#
_symmetry.space_group_name_H-M   'P 1'
#
loop_
_entity.id
_entity.type
_entity.pdbx_description
1 polymer ?
#
loop_
_entity_poly.entity_id
_entity_poly.type
_entity_poly.pdbx_seq_one_letter_code
_entity_poly.pdbx_strand_id
1 'polypeptide(L)' 'MVAIENESREKGRAEGRAEGELEGKVAVLRSLLVKRFGELPDWAQTRLLNADVTRLERWSERILEAQSLADFFE' A
#
# COMPACT_ATOMS: atom_id res chain seq x y z
N MET A 1 33.96 4.29 14.97
CA MET A 1 33.53 5.01 13.75
C MET A 1 32.92 4.05 12.72
N VAL A 2 33.60 2.96 12.33
CA VAL A 2 33.12 1.96 11.34
C VAL A 2 31.77 1.30 11.67
N ALA A 3 31.47 0.99 12.95
CA ALA A 3 30.21 0.35 13.33
C ALA A 3 28.97 1.23 13.05
N ILE A 4 29.07 2.54 13.27
CA ILE A 4 27.98 3.51 13.08
C ILE A 4 27.63 3.65 11.60
N GLU A 5 28.64 3.60 10.71
CA GLU A 5 28.44 3.68 9.26
C GLU A 5 27.73 2.43 8.70
N ASN A 6 28.03 1.25 9.25
CA ASN A 6 27.36 0.02 8.85
C ASN A 6 25.89 0.01 9.29
N GLU A 7 25.61 0.38 10.54
CA GLU A 7 24.23 0.50 11.04
C GLU A 7 23.40 1.52 10.24
N SER A 8 24.01 2.66 9.88
CA SER A 8 23.33 3.69 9.07
C SER A 8 22.99 3.20 7.67
N ARG A 9 23.90 2.46 7.01
CA ARG A 9 23.64 1.86 5.68
C ARG A 9 22.58 0.77 5.74
N GLU A 10 22.61 -0.08 6.75
CA GLU A 10 21.61 -1.15 6.92
C GLU A 10 20.23 -0.57 7.22
N LYS A 11 20.15 0.47 8.06
CA LYS A 11 18.90 1.19 8.32
C LYS A 11 18.32 1.81 7.04
N GLY A 12 19.13 2.52 6.25
CA GLY A 12 18.66 3.12 4.99
C GLY A 12 18.18 2.07 3.97
N ARG A 13 18.84 0.91 3.90
CA ARG A 13 18.38 -0.21 3.07
C ARG A 13 17.07 -0.83 3.57
N ALA A 14 16.88 -0.92 4.88
CA ALA A 14 15.65 -1.44 5.47
C ALA A 14 14.48 -0.48 5.21
N GLU A 15 14.68 0.82 5.41
CA GLU A 15 13.69 1.86 5.16
C GLU A 15 13.28 1.89 3.68
N GLY A 16 14.25 1.92 2.75
CA GLY A 16 13.93 1.94 1.31
C GLY A 16 13.21 0.66 0.82
N ARG A 17 13.49 -0.51 1.42
CA ARG A 17 12.73 -1.73 1.12
C ARG A 17 11.30 -1.65 1.64
N ALA A 18 11.10 -1.13 2.85
CA ALA A 18 9.77 -0.98 3.44
C ALA A 18 8.91 0.02 2.65
N GLU A 19 9.49 1.15 2.26
CA GLU A 19 8.81 2.16 1.43
C GLU A 19 8.46 1.60 0.04
N GLY A 20 9.41 0.94 -0.63
CA GLY A 20 9.16 0.32 -1.94
C GLY A 20 8.10 -0.79 -1.90
N GLU A 21 8.05 -1.57 -0.81
CA GLU A 21 6.98 -2.55 -0.60
C GLU A 21 5.62 -1.87 -0.46
N LEU A 22 5.53 -0.80 0.34
CA LEU A 22 4.30 -0.05 0.56
C LEU A 22 3.78 0.56 -0.76
N GLU A 23 4.64 1.26 -1.50
CA GLU A 23 4.31 1.85 -2.79
C GLU A 23 3.85 0.79 -3.80
N GLY A 24 4.53 -0.37 -3.81
CA GLY A 24 4.16 -1.51 -4.65
C GLY A 24 2.76 -2.04 -4.34
N LYS A 25 2.44 -2.25 -3.06
CA LYS A 25 1.10 -2.71 -2.63
C LYS A 25 0.01 -1.70 -3.03
N VAL A 26 0.24 -0.41 -2.80
CA VAL A 26 -0.67 0.67 -3.21
C VAL A 26 -0.90 0.66 -4.73
N ALA A 27 0.17 0.57 -5.52
CA ALA A 27 0.06 0.60 -6.98
C ALA A 27 -0.74 -0.59 -7.53
N VAL A 28 -0.52 -1.79 -7.00
CA VAL A 28 -1.25 -3.00 -7.40
C VAL A 28 -2.72 -2.91 -7.00
N LEU A 29 -3.03 -2.55 -5.75
CA LEU A 29 -4.41 -2.41 -5.29
C LEU A 29 -5.16 -1.35 -6.07
N ARG A 30 -4.54 -0.20 -6.38
CA ARG A 30 -5.12 0.83 -7.23
C ARG A 30 -5.51 0.27 -8.59
N SER A 31 -4.61 -0.48 -9.23
CA SER A 31 -4.86 -1.09 -10.55
C SER A 31 -6.04 -2.07 -10.50
N LEU A 32 -6.11 -2.90 -9.46
CA LEU A 32 -7.22 -3.84 -9.26
C LEU A 32 -8.55 -3.13 -9.01
N LEU A 33 -8.56 -2.09 -8.16
CA LEU A 33 -9.74 -1.30 -7.89
C LEU A 33 -10.25 -0.61 -9.15
N VAL A 34 -9.34 -0.01 -9.95
CA VAL A 34 -9.72 0.60 -11.23
C VAL A 34 -10.31 -0.43 -12.19
N LYS A 35 -9.73 -1.63 -12.24
CA LYS A 35 -10.22 -2.71 -13.09
C LYS A 35 -11.61 -3.22 -12.67
N ARG A 36 -11.92 -3.24 -11.36
CA ARG A 36 -13.21 -3.74 -10.84
C ARG A 36 -14.30 -2.68 -10.85
N PHE A 37 -13.96 -1.44 -10.51
CA PHE A 37 -14.93 -0.39 -10.18
C PHE A 37 -14.84 0.85 -11.08
N GLY A 38 -13.86 0.91 -12.00
CA GLY A 38 -13.63 2.08 -12.85
C GLY A 38 -12.80 3.16 -12.17
N GLU A 39 -12.89 4.40 -12.66
CA GLU A 39 -12.12 5.52 -12.12
C GLU A 39 -12.37 5.71 -10.61
N LEU A 40 -11.28 5.86 -9.85
CA LEU A 40 -11.39 6.00 -8.39
C LEU A 40 -11.71 7.44 -8.01
N PRO A 41 -12.78 7.69 -7.23
CA PRO A 41 -13.04 9.01 -6.67
C PRO A 41 -11.95 9.42 -5.68
N ASP A 42 -11.75 10.72 -5.49
CA ASP A 42 -10.66 11.29 -4.67
C ASP A 42 -10.58 10.72 -3.25
N TRP A 43 -11.73 10.41 -2.64
CA TRP A 43 -11.78 9.83 -1.30
C TRP A 43 -11.15 8.42 -1.25
N ALA A 44 -11.34 7.62 -2.31
CA ALA A 44 -10.79 6.27 -2.41
C ALA A 44 -9.28 6.32 -2.66
N GLN A 45 -8.84 7.24 -3.53
CA GLN A 45 -7.42 7.48 -3.78
C GLN A 45 -6.71 7.92 -2.49
N THR A 46 -7.31 8.85 -1.76
CA THR A 46 -6.78 9.36 -0.49
C THR A 46 -6.69 8.27 0.57
N ARG A 47 -7.72 7.42 0.70
CA ARG A 47 -7.68 6.28 1.64
C ARG A 47 -6.58 5.29 1.29
N LEU A 48 -6.40 5.00 0.01
CA LEU A 48 -5.39 4.05 -0.45
C LEU A 48 -3.96 4.57 -0.21
N LEU A 49 -3.70 5.84 -0.48
CA LEU A 49 -2.39 6.48 -0.28
C LEU A 49 -1.99 6.63 1.19
N ASN A 50 -2.97 6.80 2.08
CA ASN A 50 -2.73 6.96 3.53
C ASN A 50 -2.85 5.64 4.32
N ALA A 51 -2.96 4.51 3.64
CA ALA A 51 -3.06 3.21 4.30
C ALA A 51 -1.69 2.70 4.73
N ASP A 52 -1.64 2.15 5.94
CA ASP A 52 -0.49 1.37 6.38
C ASP A 52 -0.48 -0.03 5.74
N VAL A 53 0.64 -0.74 5.90
CA VAL A 53 0.82 -2.08 5.35
C VAL A 53 -0.27 -3.05 5.80
N THR A 54 -0.72 -2.97 7.05
CA THR A 54 -1.73 -3.86 7.62
C THR A 54 -3.10 -3.66 6.98
N ARG A 55 -3.49 -2.41 6.70
CA ARG A 55 -4.73 -2.11 5.96
C ARG A 55 -4.64 -2.60 4.53
N LEU A 56 -3.51 -2.36 3.85
CA LEU A 56 -3.32 -2.81 2.48
C LEU A 56 -3.38 -4.35 2.37
N GLU A 57 -2.83 -5.08 3.34
CA GLU A 57 -2.93 -6.54 3.39
C GLU A 57 -4.37 -7.02 3.55
N ARG A 58 -5.10 -6.47 4.53
CA ARG A 58 -6.52 -6.80 4.74
C ARG A 58 -7.37 -6.53 3.49
N TRP A 59 -7.14 -5.40 2.85
CA TRP A 59 -7.82 -5.04 1.61
C TRP A 59 -7.45 -5.97 0.45
N SER A 60 -6.20 -6.43 0.39
CA SER A 60 -5.75 -7.39 -0.63
C SER A 60 -6.46 -8.73 -0.52
N GLU A 61 -6.77 -9.20 0.69
CA GLU A 61 -7.54 -10.44 0.89
C GLU A 61 -8.97 -10.32 0.40
N ARG A 62 -9.58 -9.13 0.55
CA ARG A 62 -11.00 -8.88 0.23
C ARG A 62 -11.23 -8.27 -1.16
N ILE A 63 -10.18 -7.97 -1.92
CA ILE A 63 -10.28 -7.24 -3.20
C ILE A 63 -11.15 -7.95 -4.23
N LEU A 64 -11.31 -9.27 -4.19
CA LEU A 64 -12.15 -10.01 -5.13
C LEU A 64 -13.59 -10.17 -4.63
N GLU A 65 -13.82 -10.00 -3.33
CA GLU A 65 -15.10 -10.22 -2.65
C GLU A 65 -15.91 -8.93 -2.51
N ALA A 66 -15.24 -7.78 -2.41
CA ALA A 66 -15.91 -6.50 -2.19
C ALA A 66 -16.92 -6.20 -3.32
N GLN A 67 -18.13 -5.78 -2.98
CA GLN A 67 -19.22 -5.50 -3.91
C GLN A 67 -19.24 -4.04 -4.38
N SER A 68 -18.51 -3.16 -3.69
CA SER A 68 -18.37 -1.75 -4.04
C SER A 68 -17.06 -1.18 -3.49
N LEU A 69 -16.70 0.04 -3.92
CA LEU A 69 -15.59 0.76 -3.29
C LEU A 69 -15.83 1.01 -1.80
N ALA A 70 -17.06 1.35 -1.39
CA ALA A 70 -17.36 1.56 0.02
C ALA A 70 -17.11 0.29 0.83
N ASP A 71 -17.69 -0.84 0.40
CA ASP A 71 -17.50 -2.16 1.03
C ASP A 71 -16.04 -2.61 1.09
N PHE A 72 -15.25 -2.29 0.06
CA PHE A 72 -13.80 -2.55 0.06
C PHE A 72 -13.06 -1.79 1.16
N PHE A 73 -13.45 -0.54 1.44
CA PHE A 73 -12.77 0.36 2.38
C PHE A 73 -13.32 0.32 3.81
N GLU A 74 -14.33 -0.51 4.10
CA GLU A 74 -14.79 -0.88 5.45
C GLU A 74 -13.85 -1.91 6.11
#